data_AF-A0A315BKG4-F1
#
_entry.id   AF-A0A315BKG4-F1
#
_cell.length_a   1.000
_cell.length_b   1.000
_cell.length_c   1.000
_cell.angle_alpha   90.00
_cell.angle_beta   90.00
_cell.angle_gamma   90.00
#
_symmetry.space_group_name_H-M   'P 1'
#
loop_
_entity.id
_entity.type
_entity.pdbx_description
1 polymer ?
#
loop_
_entity_poly.entity_id
_entity_poly.type
_entity_poly.pdbx_seq_one_letter_code
_entity_poly.pdbx_strand_id
1 'polypeptide(L)'
;MQTKTLLTVLACAVLPVLAHAQPQSDKKNAKVQAKTAHSKPVLKAKAPAPSGQQAKVPVRAAPVLPAALAAMPMGDAHLGNNEMAIAERVHQGHLACELGASVRVEADASRPGYFNLHGKGFRYHMHPVSTSTGAIRLEDKKAGAVWLQLANKSMLMDQNKGRRIADECAHPEQMAFAQDMKNNPPPKLFDTTGMGR
;
A
#
# COMPACT_ATOMS: atom_id res chain seq x y z
N MET A 1 25.06 -6.09 59.65
CA MET A 1 23.99 -6.88 60.29
C MET A 1 22.97 -7.19 59.21
N GLN A 2 23.13 -8.33 58.54
CA GLN A 2 22.52 -9.63 58.87
C GLN A 2 21.06 -9.73 58.38
N THR A 3 20.88 -10.60 57.36
CA THR A 3 19.77 -11.55 57.11
C THR A 3 18.36 -10.96 56.85
N LYS A 4 17.51 -11.50 55.96
CA LYS A 4 17.34 -12.88 55.52
C LYS A 4 16.50 -12.95 54.23
N THR A 5 16.95 -13.85 53.37
CA THR A 5 16.31 -14.53 52.24
C THR A 5 14.87 -14.95 52.50
N LEU A 6 13.97 -14.77 51.53
CA LEU A 6 12.86 -15.70 51.31
C LEU A 6 12.75 -16.06 49.83
N LEU A 7 12.98 -17.34 49.58
CA LEU A 7 13.00 -18.03 48.31
C LEU A 7 11.62 -18.70 48.17
N THR A 8 10.78 -18.28 47.22
CA THR A 8 9.54 -18.98 46.90
C THR A 8 9.74 -19.74 45.59
N VAL A 9 10.11 -21.01 45.73
CA VAL A 9 10.13 -22.01 44.68
C VAL A 9 8.70 -22.50 44.48
N LEU A 10 8.09 -22.18 43.32
CA LEU A 10 6.87 -22.85 42.87
C LEU A 10 7.23 -23.70 41.64
N ALA A 11 7.42 -24.99 41.89
CA ALA A 11 7.59 -26.03 40.90
C ALA A 11 6.24 -26.72 40.60
N CYS A 12 6.19 -27.40 39.45
CA CYS A 12 5.09 -28.21 38.88
C CYS A 12 4.06 -27.38 38.08
N ALA A 13 3.75 -27.66 36.81
CA ALA A 13 3.82 -28.92 36.07
C ALA A 13 4.09 -28.69 34.58
N VAL A 14 5.02 -29.49 34.05
CA VAL A 14 5.25 -29.67 32.61
C VAL A 14 4.36 -30.83 32.17
N LEU A 15 3.52 -30.61 31.17
CA LEU A 15 2.83 -31.67 30.42
C LEU A 15 3.21 -31.54 28.94
N PRO A 16 3.88 -32.54 28.34
CA PRO A 16 4.06 -32.66 26.90
C PRO A 16 3.18 -33.79 26.37
N VAL A 17 2.23 -33.52 25.46
CA VAL A 17 1.46 -34.61 24.82
C VAL A 17 1.16 -34.30 23.34
N LEU A 18 1.89 -35.08 22.53
CA LEU A 18 1.64 -35.62 21.18
C LEU A 18 1.40 -34.69 19.96
N ALA A 19 2.49 -34.55 19.20
CA ALA A 19 2.47 -34.52 17.75
C ALA A 19 1.78 -35.77 17.16
N HIS A 20 0.91 -35.56 16.17
CA HIS A 20 0.48 -36.59 15.23
C HIS A 20 0.83 -36.15 13.81
N ALA A 21 1.51 -37.05 13.09
CA ALA A 21 1.89 -36.93 11.70
C ALA A 21 1.11 -37.94 10.83
N GLN A 22 0.97 -37.59 9.55
CA GLN A 22 0.67 -38.41 8.35
C GLN A 22 -0.79 -38.79 8.05
N PRO A 23 -1.18 -39.12 6.78
CA PRO A 23 -0.39 -39.23 5.53
C PRO A 23 -0.96 -38.50 4.27
N GLN A 24 -0.16 -38.54 3.20
CA GLN A 24 -0.46 -38.16 1.81
C GLN A 24 -1.44 -39.13 1.11
N SER A 25 -2.08 -38.67 0.02
CA SER A 25 -2.52 -39.39 -1.21
C SER A 25 -3.44 -38.42 -2.01
N ASP A 26 -3.54 -38.33 -3.34
CA ASP A 26 -2.90 -38.99 -4.47
C ASP A 26 -3.22 -38.23 -5.77
N LYS A 27 -2.53 -38.63 -6.83
CA LYS A 27 -2.52 -38.12 -8.22
C LYS A 27 -3.85 -38.25 -8.99
N LYS A 28 -4.01 -37.44 -10.07
CA LYS A 28 -4.39 -37.79 -11.48
C LYS A 28 -5.00 -36.56 -12.17
N ASN A 29 -4.28 -35.89 -13.08
CA ASN A 29 -4.21 -36.12 -14.54
C ASN A 29 -5.57 -36.25 -15.26
N ALA A 30 -5.94 -35.23 -16.03
CA ALA A 30 -6.79 -35.39 -17.21
C ALA A 30 -6.41 -34.34 -18.28
N LYS A 31 -5.45 -34.72 -19.13
CA LYS A 31 -5.23 -34.17 -20.48
C LYS A 31 -6.07 -34.96 -21.48
N VAL A 32 -6.97 -34.31 -22.19
CA VAL A 32 -7.59 -34.73 -23.46
C VAL A 32 -7.77 -33.43 -24.25
N GLN A 33 -7.09 -33.07 -25.34
CA GLN A 33 -6.52 -33.77 -26.50
C GLN A 33 -7.56 -34.34 -27.46
N ALA A 34 -7.89 -33.59 -28.51
CA ALA A 34 -8.16 -34.08 -29.88
C ALA A 34 -8.44 -32.85 -30.80
N LYS A 35 -7.55 -32.51 -31.75
CA LYS A 35 -7.50 -32.98 -33.17
C LYS A 35 -8.51 -32.18 -34.04
N THR A 36 -8.25 -31.69 -35.26
CA THR A 36 -7.33 -32.06 -36.36
C THR A 36 -7.46 -30.97 -37.45
N ALA A 37 -6.38 -30.41 -38.01
CA ALA A 37 -5.80 -30.70 -39.35
C ALA A 37 -6.45 -30.02 -40.57
N HIS A 38 -5.69 -29.21 -41.35
CA HIS A 38 -5.28 -29.49 -42.74
C HIS A 38 -4.57 -28.30 -43.46
N SER A 39 -3.37 -28.61 -43.97
CA SER A 39 -2.65 -28.20 -45.21
C SER A 39 -3.08 -27.00 -46.11
N LYS A 40 -2.11 -26.08 -46.34
CA LYS A 40 -1.44 -25.58 -47.61
C LYS A 40 -2.27 -25.30 -48.90
N PRO A 41 -1.75 -24.55 -49.93
CA PRO A 41 -0.86 -23.36 -49.98
C PRO A 41 -1.24 -22.30 -51.08
N VAL A 42 -0.39 -21.26 -51.30
CA VAL A 42 -0.10 -20.55 -52.59
C VAL A 42 -1.17 -19.50 -53.07
N LEU A 43 -0.95 -18.30 -53.66
CA LEU A 43 0.09 -17.65 -54.48
C LEU A 43 -0.04 -16.09 -54.49
N LYS A 44 1.09 -15.44 -54.80
CA LYS A 44 1.46 -14.08 -55.27
C LYS A 44 0.41 -13.10 -55.86
N ALA A 45 0.64 -11.80 -55.62
CA ALA A 45 0.86 -10.72 -56.62
C ALA A 45 1.22 -9.41 -55.88
N LYS A 46 2.45 -8.89 -55.91
CA LYS A 46 3.13 -8.01 -56.88
C LYS A 46 2.66 -6.54 -56.83
N ALA A 47 3.62 -5.66 -56.48
CA ALA A 47 3.56 -4.18 -56.43
C ALA A 47 3.34 -3.53 -57.82
N PRO A 48 3.11 -2.20 -57.92
CA PRO A 48 4.23 -1.24 -57.89
C PRO A 48 3.93 0.15 -57.26
N ALA A 49 5.00 0.87 -56.91
CA ALA A 49 5.01 2.30 -56.58
C ALA A 49 4.96 3.18 -57.86
N PRO A 50 4.64 4.48 -57.72
CA PRO A 50 5.56 5.49 -58.25
C PRO A 50 5.75 6.72 -57.35
N SER A 51 6.88 7.37 -57.59
CA SER A 51 7.43 8.58 -56.96
C SER A 51 6.74 9.89 -57.40
N GLY A 52 6.80 10.93 -56.56
CA GLY A 52 6.49 12.33 -56.93
C GLY A 52 6.43 13.23 -55.68
N GLN A 53 7.52 13.91 -55.30
CA GLN A 53 7.80 15.33 -55.57
C GLN A 53 7.00 16.35 -54.72
N GLN A 54 7.69 16.83 -53.67
CA GLN A 54 7.83 18.23 -53.21
C GLN A 54 6.63 19.19 -53.29
N ALA A 55 6.15 19.63 -52.13
CA ALA A 55 5.71 21.01 -51.92
C ALA A 55 6.12 21.49 -50.52
N LYS A 56 6.88 22.59 -50.50
CA LYS A 56 7.46 23.24 -49.32
C LYS A 56 6.36 24.00 -48.56
N VAL A 57 6.33 23.89 -47.23
CA VAL A 57 5.61 24.82 -46.36
C VAL A 57 6.53 25.19 -45.19
N PRO A 58 6.77 26.48 -44.92
CA PRO A 58 7.86 26.93 -44.05
C PRO A 58 7.61 26.68 -42.57
N VAL A 59 8.67 26.21 -41.91
CA VAL A 59 8.85 26.03 -40.48
C VAL A 59 8.67 27.37 -39.76
N ARG A 60 7.68 27.46 -38.87
CA ARG A 60 7.73 28.38 -37.72
C ARG A 60 8.31 27.62 -36.54
N ALA A 61 9.56 27.92 -36.21
CA ALA A 61 10.22 27.42 -35.03
C ALA A 61 9.60 28.08 -33.79
N ALA A 62 8.85 27.31 -33.01
CA ALA A 62 8.59 27.63 -31.61
C ALA A 62 9.80 27.13 -30.78
N PRO A 63 10.26 27.88 -29.77
CA PRO A 63 11.41 27.48 -28.98
C PRO A 63 11.04 26.24 -28.15
N VAL A 64 11.60 25.10 -28.54
CA VAL A 64 11.61 23.87 -27.74
C VAL A 64 12.50 24.11 -26.52
N LEU A 65 11.86 24.27 -25.36
CA LEU A 65 12.53 24.21 -24.07
C LEU A 65 13.26 22.87 -23.95
N PRO A 66 14.53 22.81 -23.52
CA PRO A 66 15.26 21.55 -23.45
C PRO A 66 14.59 20.56 -22.48
N ALA A 67 14.20 19.39 -23.00
CA ALA A 67 13.65 18.26 -22.26
C ALA A 67 14.66 17.58 -21.29
N ALA A 68 15.74 18.28 -20.92
CA ALA A 68 16.83 17.77 -20.11
C ALA A 68 16.61 17.86 -18.59
N LEU A 69 15.48 18.44 -18.14
CA LEU A 69 15.13 18.56 -16.72
C LEU A 69 14.20 17.43 -16.21
N ALA A 70 13.76 16.52 -17.08
CA ALA A 70 12.73 15.53 -16.73
C ALA A 70 13.24 14.20 -16.14
N ALA A 71 14.54 14.05 -15.90
CA ALA A 71 15.12 12.78 -15.45
C ALA A 71 16.20 12.94 -14.38
N MET A 72 15.99 13.86 -13.43
CA MET A 72 16.77 13.82 -12.19
C MET A 72 16.18 12.71 -11.30
N PRO A 73 16.98 11.74 -10.83
CA PRO A 73 16.53 10.86 -9.75
C PRO A 73 16.19 11.76 -8.57
N MET A 74 14.96 11.65 -8.05
CA MET A 74 14.55 12.31 -6.81
C MET A 74 15.30 11.63 -5.66
N GLY A 75 16.60 11.90 -5.54
CA GLY A 75 17.37 11.67 -4.33
C GLY A 75 16.91 12.67 -3.29
N ASP A 76 16.58 12.14 -2.10
CA ASP A 76 16.25 12.85 -0.85
C ASP A 76 15.98 14.35 -1.02
N ALA A 77 14.88 14.67 -1.71
CA ALA A 77 14.41 16.03 -1.80
C ALA A 77 13.86 16.42 -0.42
N HIS A 78 14.31 17.54 0.11
CA HIS A 78 13.73 18.09 1.33
C HIS A 78 12.22 18.25 1.14
N LEU A 79 11.43 17.71 2.06
CA LEU A 79 9.97 17.77 2.01
C LEU A 79 9.52 19.24 1.99
N GLY A 80 8.55 19.57 1.16
CA GLY A 80 7.94 20.90 1.16
C GLY A 80 7.11 21.16 2.43
N ASN A 81 6.76 22.42 2.68
CA ASN A 81 6.00 22.81 3.88
C ASN A 81 4.69 22.01 4.07
N ASN A 82 3.97 21.72 2.98
CA ASN A 82 2.73 20.93 3.04
C ASN A 82 2.98 19.49 3.49
N GLU A 83 4.05 18.88 3.00
CA GLU A 83 4.45 17.52 3.32
C GLU A 83 4.94 17.42 4.76
N MET A 84 5.70 18.42 5.23
CA MET A 84 6.10 18.54 6.63
C MET A 84 4.90 18.69 7.56
N ALA A 85 3.92 19.55 7.21
CA ALA A 85 2.70 19.70 8.00
C ALA A 85 1.89 18.39 8.09
N ILE A 86 1.91 17.57 7.04
CA ILE A 86 1.29 16.23 7.06
C ILE A 86 2.07 15.31 8.00
N ALA A 87 3.41 15.31 7.94
CA ALA A 87 4.25 14.49 8.79
C ALA A 87 4.00 14.73 10.29
N GLU A 88 3.80 15.98 10.70
CA GLU A 88 3.51 16.34 12.10
C GLU A 88 2.23 15.70 12.65
N ARG A 89 1.30 15.27 11.80
CA ARG A 89 0.02 14.67 12.19
C ARG A 89 -0.01 13.14 12.08
N VAL A 90 1.07 12.52 11.61
CA VAL A 90 1.14 11.06 11.46
C VAL A 90 1.12 10.42 12.85
N HIS A 91 0.21 9.47 13.05
CA HIS A 91 0.18 8.70 14.29
C HIS A 91 1.33 7.68 14.29
N GLN A 92 2.12 7.70 15.35
CA GLN A 92 3.32 6.87 15.50
C GLN A 92 3.08 5.77 16.54
N GLY A 93 3.94 4.75 16.54
CA GLY A 93 3.88 3.64 17.47
C GLY A 93 3.29 2.39 16.85
N HIS A 94 2.71 1.54 17.68
CA HIS A 94 2.16 0.24 17.28
C HIS A 94 0.65 0.34 17.09
N LEU A 95 0.19 0.07 15.86
CA LEU A 95 -1.22 0.03 15.51
C LEU A 95 -1.65 -1.43 15.35
N ALA A 96 -2.64 -1.83 16.14
CA ALA A 96 -3.31 -3.10 15.96
C ALA A 96 -4.28 -3.00 14.77
N CYS A 97 -4.24 -3.98 13.89
CA CYS A 97 -5.04 -4.04 12.67
C CYS A 97 -6.01 -5.22 12.73
N GLU A 98 -6.88 -5.34 11.72
CA GLU A 98 -7.78 -6.48 11.64
C GLU A 98 -7.03 -7.82 11.50
N LEU A 99 -7.74 -8.92 11.78
CA LEU A 99 -7.23 -10.30 11.65
C LEU A 99 -5.92 -10.58 12.42
N GLY A 100 -5.63 -9.80 13.45
CA GLY A 100 -4.41 -9.94 14.27
C GLY A 100 -3.14 -9.43 13.60
N ALA A 101 -3.25 -8.69 12.50
CA ALA A 101 -2.12 -7.97 11.92
C ALA A 101 -1.73 -6.76 12.77
N SER A 102 -0.51 -6.26 12.55
CA SER A 102 -0.02 -5.05 13.19
C SER A 102 0.96 -4.31 12.30
N VAL A 103 0.97 -2.99 12.45
CA VAL A 103 1.88 -2.07 11.77
C VAL A 103 2.53 -1.20 12.83
N ARG A 104 3.85 -1.11 12.80
CA ARG A 104 4.59 -0.13 13.59
C ARG A 104 5.05 1.01 12.68
N VAL A 105 4.72 2.23 13.08
CA VAL A 105 5.04 3.49 12.39
C VAL A 105 6.03 4.25 13.26
N GLU A 106 7.19 4.59 12.70
CA GLU A 106 8.25 5.31 13.41
C GLU A 106 8.77 6.45 12.56
N ALA A 107 8.98 7.64 13.13
CA ALA A 107 9.69 8.70 12.44
C ALA A 107 11.14 8.28 12.11
N ASP A 108 11.63 8.64 10.93
CA ASP A 108 13.01 8.43 10.54
C ASP A 108 13.89 9.54 11.13
N ALA A 109 14.71 9.19 12.14
CA ALA A 109 15.62 10.14 12.78
C ALA A 109 16.68 10.70 11.82
N SER A 110 17.02 9.97 10.76
CA SER A 110 17.99 10.43 9.76
C SER A 110 17.39 11.43 8.76
N ARG A 111 16.06 11.39 8.58
CA ARG A 111 15.32 12.18 7.59
C ARG A 111 14.01 12.68 8.19
N PRO A 112 14.03 13.87 8.80
CA PRO A 112 12.84 14.46 9.39
C PRO A 112 11.67 14.49 8.40
N GLY A 113 10.50 14.10 8.88
CA GLY A 113 9.26 14.03 8.10
C GLY A 113 9.08 12.74 7.29
N TYR A 114 10.07 11.85 7.24
CA TYR A 114 9.91 10.49 6.70
C TYR A 114 9.58 9.49 7.81
N PHE A 115 9.01 8.35 7.41
CA PHE A 115 8.55 7.32 8.34
C PHE A 115 9.00 5.92 7.91
N ASN A 116 9.38 5.11 8.88
CA ASN A 116 9.60 3.69 8.73
C ASN A 116 8.33 2.95 9.14
N LEU A 117 7.72 2.22 8.20
CA LEU A 117 6.60 1.34 8.46
C LEU A 117 7.07 -0.10 8.40
N HIS A 118 6.77 -0.89 9.42
CA HIS A 118 7.14 -2.30 9.43
C HIS A 118 6.11 -3.17 10.16
N GLY A 119 6.10 -4.44 9.81
CA GLY A 119 5.22 -5.44 10.39
C GLY A 119 5.65 -6.83 9.93
N LYS A 120 4.71 -7.77 9.89
CA LYS A 120 5.02 -9.15 9.52
C LYS A 120 5.35 -9.26 8.03
N GLY A 121 6.63 -9.36 7.69
CA GLY A 121 7.11 -9.66 6.33
C GLY A 121 7.20 -8.45 5.40
N PHE A 122 7.13 -7.23 5.93
CA PHE A 122 7.33 -6.01 5.15
C PHE A 122 8.04 -4.93 5.96
N ARG A 123 8.78 -4.07 5.25
CA ARG A 123 9.36 -2.83 5.76
C ARG A 123 9.37 -1.82 4.62
N TYR A 124 8.85 -0.64 4.89
CA TYR A 124 8.71 0.45 3.93
C TYR A 124 9.31 1.72 4.50
N HIS A 125 9.93 2.50 3.62
CA HIS A 125 10.39 3.82 3.94
C HIS A 125 9.50 4.82 3.22
N MET A 126 8.67 5.51 3.97
CA MET A 126 7.57 6.29 3.45
C MET A 126 7.78 7.78 3.59
N HIS A 127 7.32 8.53 2.60
CA HIS A 127 7.25 9.99 2.61
C HIS A 127 5.81 10.45 2.56
N PRO A 128 5.46 11.57 3.23
CA PRO A 128 4.15 12.18 3.10
C PRO A 128 3.94 12.71 1.68
N VAL A 129 2.70 12.63 1.21
CA VAL A 129 2.29 13.17 -0.08
C VAL A 129 1.09 14.08 0.13
N SER A 130 1.10 15.24 -0.53
CA SER A 130 0.01 16.21 -0.45
C SER A 130 -1.32 15.62 -0.92
N THR A 131 -2.37 15.82 -0.13
CA THR A 131 -3.72 15.33 -0.41
C THR A 131 -4.72 16.48 -0.38
N SER A 132 -5.69 16.49 -1.29
CA SER A 132 -6.80 17.47 -1.28
C SER A 132 -7.89 17.16 -0.25
N THR A 133 -8.04 15.89 0.14
CA THR A 133 -9.11 15.42 1.05
C THR A 133 -8.76 15.59 2.53
N GLY A 134 -7.53 16.00 2.85
CA GLY A 134 -7.03 16.13 4.22
C GLY A 134 -6.65 14.81 4.90
N ALA A 135 -6.89 13.66 4.26
CA ALA A 135 -6.42 12.37 4.76
C ALA A 135 -4.89 12.30 4.70
N ILE A 136 -4.27 11.74 5.73
CA ILE A 136 -2.81 11.59 5.74
C ILE A 136 -2.43 10.44 4.83
N ARG A 137 -1.62 10.72 3.81
CA ARG A 137 -1.12 9.71 2.87
C ARG A 137 0.40 9.68 2.91
N LEU A 138 0.96 8.50 3.16
CA LEU A 138 2.39 8.25 3.02
C LEU A 138 2.63 7.23 1.91
N GLU A 139 3.73 7.37 1.19
CA GLU A 139 4.06 6.51 0.07
C GLU A 139 5.51 6.02 0.11
N ASP A 140 5.72 4.78 -0.31
CA ASP A 140 6.99 4.27 -0.79
C ASP A 140 6.79 3.92 -2.28
N LYS A 141 7.16 4.85 -3.17
CA LYS A 141 6.99 4.69 -4.62
C LYS A 141 7.79 3.50 -5.16
N LYS A 142 8.93 3.17 -4.55
CA LYS A 142 9.80 2.08 -4.98
C LYS A 142 9.18 0.73 -4.64
N ALA A 143 8.62 0.60 -3.44
CA ALA A 143 7.93 -0.61 -3.02
C ALA A 143 6.48 -0.69 -3.53
N GLY A 144 5.91 0.44 -3.96
CA GLY A 144 4.49 0.59 -4.29
C GLY A 144 3.59 0.53 -3.07
N ALA A 145 4.10 0.86 -1.88
CA ALA A 145 3.32 0.80 -0.65
C ALA A 145 2.70 2.17 -0.34
N VAL A 146 1.43 2.17 0.07
CA VAL A 146 0.67 3.38 0.42
C VAL A 146 0.03 3.20 1.78
N TRP A 147 0.37 4.08 2.71
CA TRP A 147 -0.29 4.20 4.01
C TRP A 147 -1.33 5.31 3.93
N LEU A 148 -2.57 4.99 4.31
CA LEU A 148 -3.65 5.97 4.43
C LEU A 148 -4.13 6.00 5.87
N GLN A 149 -4.02 7.16 6.51
CA GLN A 149 -4.51 7.42 7.85
C GLN A 149 -5.72 8.34 7.74
N LEU A 150 -6.88 7.78 8.07
CA LEU A 150 -8.16 8.48 8.19
C LEU A 150 -8.40 8.86 9.65
N ALA A 151 -9.52 9.52 9.92
CA ALA A 151 -9.84 10.02 11.27
C ALA A 151 -9.95 8.91 12.33
N ASN A 152 -10.53 7.76 11.97
CA ASN A 152 -10.83 6.68 12.91
C ASN A 152 -10.00 5.40 12.70
N LYS A 153 -9.43 5.20 11.50
CA LYS A 153 -8.69 4.00 11.12
C LYS A 153 -7.63 4.34 10.09
N SER A 154 -6.63 3.47 9.99
CA SER A 154 -5.57 3.53 9.00
C SER A 154 -5.48 2.22 8.23
N MET A 155 -4.86 2.25 7.06
CA MET A 155 -4.71 1.07 6.20
C MET A 155 -3.43 1.16 5.36
N LEU A 156 -2.84 0.00 5.07
CA LEU A 156 -1.64 -0.17 4.27
C LEU A 156 -1.96 -0.95 3.01
N MET A 157 -1.64 -0.37 1.86
CA MET A 157 -1.92 -0.88 0.52
C MET A 157 -0.62 -1.21 -0.21
N ASP A 158 -0.61 -2.33 -0.95
CA ASP A 158 0.33 -2.60 -2.03
C ASP A 158 -0.34 -2.17 -3.34
N GLN A 159 0.00 -0.97 -3.82
CA GLN A 159 -0.53 -0.41 -5.07
C GLN A 159 -0.06 -1.20 -6.29
N ASN A 160 1.14 -1.79 -6.25
CA ASN A 160 1.66 -2.57 -7.36
C ASN A 160 0.87 -3.86 -7.56
N LYS A 161 0.41 -4.48 -6.47
CA LYS A 161 -0.42 -5.70 -6.51
C LYS A 161 -1.92 -5.43 -6.38
N GLY A 162 -2.33 -4.17 -6.17
CA GLY A 162 -3.73 -3.80 -5.92
C GLY A 162 -4.34 -4.49 -4.70
N ARG A 163 -3.54 -4.77 -3.66
CA ARG A 163 -3.98 -5.55 -2.49
C ARG A 163 -3.70 -4.81 -1.19
N ARG A 164 -4.61 -4.97 -0.23
CA ARG A 164 -4.48 -4.46 1.13
C ARG A 164 -3.56 -5.39 1.93
N ILE A 165 -2.50 -4.83 2.52
CA ILE A 165 -1.53 -5.56 3.34
C ILE A 165 -2.01 -5.62 4.79
N ALA A 166 -2.52 -4.50 5.28
CA ALA A 166 -3.12 -4.37 6.60
C ALA A 166 -4.28 -3.38 6.51
N ASP A 167 -5.40 -3.75 7.10
CA ASP A 167 -6.63 -2.99 7.08
C ASP A 167 -7.05 -2.66 8.52
N GLU A 168 -7.86 -1.61 8.66
CA GLU A 168 -8.45 -1.22 9.94
C GLU A 168 -7.46 -1.07 11.11
N CYS A 169 -6.27 -0.60 10.83
CA CYS A 169 -5.25 -0.32 11.84
C CYS A 169 -5.67 0.87 12.70
N ALA A 170 -5.72 0.70 14.02
CA ALA A 170 -6.19 1.74 14.92
C ALA A 170 -5.10 2.17 15.91
N HIS A 171 -4.80 3.48 15.91
CA HIS A 171 -4.04 4.14 16.95
C HIS A 171 -4.96 4.51 18.14
N PRO A 172 -4.48 4.59 19.40
CA PRO A 172 -5.31 4.96 20.54
C PRO A 172 -6.12 6.25 20.37
N GLU A 173 -5.54 7.27 19.73
CA GLU A 173 -6.24 8.53 19.43
C GLU A 173 -7.39 8.34 18.44
N GLN A 174 -7.19 7.50 17.42
CA GLN A 174 -8.22 7.15 16.45
C GLN A 174 -9.34 6.32 17.09
N MET A 175 -8.99 5.45 18.04
CA MET A 175 -9.97 4.71 18.84
C MET A 175 -10.81 5.64 19.70
N ALA A 176 -10.18 6.63 20.36
CA ALA A 176 -10.89 7.63 21.13
C ALA A 176 -11.86 8.45 20.25
N PHE A 177 -11.39 8.89 19.08
CA PHE A 177 -12.24 9.57 18.09
C PHE A 177 -13.41 8.69 17.63
N ALA A 178 -13.18 7.40 17.38
CA ALA A 178 -14.23 6.47 17.00
C ALA A 178 -15.27 6.27 18.11
N GLN A 179 -14.85 6.25 19.38
CA GLN A 179 -15.77 6.20 20.53
C GLN A 179 -16.57 7.49 20.66
N ASP A 180 -15.94 8.65 20.46
CA ASP A 180 -16.65 9.94 20.49
C ASP A 180 -17.72 10.01 19.40
N MET A 181 -17.39 9.64 18.16
CA MET A 181 -18.38 9.58 17.08
C MET A 181 -19.51 8.57 17.32
N LYS A 182 -19.25 7.53 18.13
CA LYS A 182 -20.30 6.58 18.54
C LYS A 182 -21.26 7.23 19.54
N ASN A 183 -20.74 8.05 20.44
CA ASN A 183 -21.51 8.74 21.48
C ASN A 183 -22.21 9.99 20.95
N ASN A 184 -21.63 10.65 19.94
CA ASN A 184 -22.12 11.88 19.35
C ASN A 184 -22.04 11.79 17.81
N PRO A 185 -22.97 11.06 17.17
CA PRO A 185 -22.94 10.89 15.73
C PRO A 185 -23.24 12.22 15.01
N PRO A 186 -22.61 12.48 13.85
CA PRO A 186 -22.92 13.65 13.05
C PRO A 186 -24.41 13.68 12.68
N PRO A 187 -25.00 14.89 12.54
CA PRO A 187 -26.42 15.04 12.22
C PRO A 187 -26.74 14.33 10.91
N LYS A 188 -27.94 13.75 10.83
CA LYS A 188 -28.41 13.03 9.63
C LYS A 188 -28.41 13.97 8.43
N LEU A 189 -27.78 13.53 7.33
CA LEU A 189 -27.71 14.29 6.08
C LEU A 189 -28.92 14.09 5.16
N PHE A 190 -29.78 13.10 5.45
CA PHE A 190 -30.97 12.80 4.65
C PHE A 190 -32.22 12.82 5.53
N ASP A 191 -33.23 13.59 5.10
CA ASP A 191 -34.56 13.55 5.69
C ASP A 191 -35.35 12.37 5.10
N THR A 192 -35.45 11.27 5.86
CA THR A 192 -36.22 10.09 5.46
C THR A 192 -37.73 10.31 5.55
N THR A 193 -38.20 11.48 5.98
CA THR A 193 -39.62 11.82 6.13
C THR A 193 -40.29 12.17 4.79
N GLY A 194 -39.51 12.32 3.71
CA GLY A 194 -40.00 12.77 2.39
C GLY A 194 -39.88 11.76 1.24
N MET A 195 -39.80 10.45 1.48
CA MET A 195 -39.77 9.47 0.39
C MET A 195 -41.20 9.14 -0.10
N GLY A 196 -41.57 9.71 -1.25
CA GLY A 196 -42.59 9.12 -2.13
C GLY A 196 -43.60 10.11 -2.72
N ARG A 197 -43.20 10.81 -3.80
CA ARG A 197 -44.08 11.13 -4.94
C ARG A 197 -43.26 11.08 -6.22
#